data_AF-A0A1M6SMR2-F1
#
_entry.id   AF-A0A1M6SMR2-F1
#
_cell.length_a   1.000
_cell.length_b   1.000
_cell.length_c   1.000
_cell.angle_alpha   90.00
_cell.angle_beta   90.00
_cell.angle_gamma   90.00
#
_symmetry.space_group_name_H-M   'P 1'
#
loop_
_entity.id
_entity.type
_entity.pdbx_description
1 polymer ?
#
loop_
_entity_poly.entity_id
_entity_poly.type
_entity_poly.pdbx_seq_one_letter_code
_entity_poly.pdbx_strand_id
1 'polypeptide(L)' 'MNNIIQEIMTKIIKDNNKNMEKLFTEHKDISRYILDTKKMLDEIGIAIVEEALKICDEIIKE' A
#
# COMPACT_ATOMS: atom_id res chain seq x y z
N MET A 1 -9.49 -8.00 -16.17
CA MET A 1 -9.25 -6.66 -15.59
C MET A 1 -8.76 -6.89 -14.16
N ASN A 2 -7.45 -6.89 -13.94
CA ASN A 2 -6.95 -6.87 -12.56
C ASN A 2 -7.40 -5.54 -11.97
N ASN A 3 -8.26 -5.59 -10.96
CA ASN A 3 -8.74 -4.38 -10.33
C ASN A 3 -7.65 -3.90 -9.38
N ILE A 4 -6.90 -2.87 -9.76
CA ILE A 4 -5.83 -2.29 -8.94
C ILE A 4 -6.33 -1.91 -7.54
N ILE A 5 -7.61 -1.53 -7.40
CA ILE A 5 -8.26 -1.26 -6.10
C ILE A 5 -8.27 -2.53 -5.24
N GLN A 6 -8.52 -3.69 -5.83
CA GLN A 6 -8.56 -4.98 -5.14
C GLN A 6 -7.15 -5.44 -4.72
N GLU A 7 -6.13 -5.17 -5.53
CA GLU A 7 -4.73 -5.42 -5.18
C GLU A 7 -4.26 -4.51 -4.04
N ILE A 8 -4.60 -3.22 -4.09
CA ILE A 8 -4.31 -2.25 -3.03
C ILE A 8 -5.01 -2.66 -1.72
N MET A 9 -6.30 -2.99 -1.77
CA MET A 9 -7.05 -3.47 -0.61
C MET A 9 -6.41 -4.71 0.02
N THR A 10 -6.01 -5.67 -0.82
CA THR A 10 -5.34 -6.90 -0.36
C THR A 10 -4.01 -6.59 0.33
N LYS A 11 -3.23 -5.67 -0.24
CA LYS A 11 -1.95 -5.24 0.34
C LYS A 11 -2.15 -4.52 1.67
N ILE A 12 -3.10 -3.57 1.76
CA ILE A 12 -3.43 -2.86 2.99
C ILE A 12 -3.79 -3.83 4.10
N ILE A 13 -4.73 -4.75 3.84
CA ILE A 13 -5.21 -5.70 4.84
C ILE A 13 -4.07 -6.58 5.35
N LYS A 14 -3.28 -7.14 4.42
CA LYS A 14 -2.19 -8.05 4.75
C LYS A 14 -1.09 -7.36 5.57
N ASP A 15 -0.62 -6.21 5.10
CA ASP A 15 0.50 -5.50 5.72
C ASP A 15 0.08 -4.87 7.05
N ASN A 16 -1.14 -4.36 7.15
CA ASN A 16 -1.66 -3.83 8.41
C ASN A 16 -1.83 -4.92 9.48
N ASN A 17 -2.40 -6.08 9.12
CA ASN A 17 -2.50 -7.21 10.04
C ASN A 17 -1.13 -7.65 10.57
N LYS A 18 -0.13 -7.72 9.69
CA LYS A 18 1.26 -8.04 10.06
C LYS A 18 1.87 -6.98 10.98
N ASN A 19 1.61 -5.70 10.72
CA ASN A 19 2.12 -4.62 11.55
C ASN A 19 1.45 -4.61 12.94
N MET A 20 0.15 -4.87 13.02
CA MET A 20 -0.57 -5.02 14.28
C MET A 20 -0.09 -6.23 15.07
N GLU A 21 0.08 -7.40 14.43
CA GLU A 21 0.62 -8.59 15.08
C GLU A 21 1.96 -8.27 15.75
N LYS A 22 2.89 -7.68 15.01
CA LYS A 22 4.20 -7.23 15.53
C LYS A 22 4.09 -6.27 16.71
N LEU A 23 3.16 -5.32 16.67
CA LEU A 23 2.93 -4.36 17.76
C LEU A 23 2.51 -5.08 19.05
N PHE A 24 1.58 -6.03 18.94
CA PHE A 24 1.01 -6.70 20.11
C PHE A 24 1.85 -7.89 20.62
N THR A 25 2.58 -8.60 19.75
CA THR A 25 3.31 -9.82 20.11
C THR A 25 4.81 -9.62 20.29
N GLU A 26 5.43 -8.69 19.57
CA GLU A 26 6.90 -8.49 19.60
C GLU A 26 7.33 -7.34 20.52
N HIS A 27 6.41 -6.77 21.33
CA HIS A 27 6.64 -5.54 22.11
C HIS A 27 7.26 -4.39 21.28
N LYS A 28 7.00 -4.36 19.97
CA LYS A 28 7.51 -3.28 19.12
C LYS A 28 6.90 -1.96 19.55
N ASP A 29 7.73 -0.93 19.62
CA ASP A 29 7.30 0.43 19.92
C ASP A 29 6.22 0.88 18.92
N ILE A 30 5.19 1.57 19.42
CA ILE A 30 4.14 2.19 18.60
C ILE A 30 4.73 3.08 17.50
N SER A 31 5.85 3.73 17.76
CA SER A 31 6.62 4.53 16.80
C SER A 31 7.07 3.69 15.60
N ARG A 32 7.46 2.43 15.84
CA ARG A 32 7.86 1.50 14.78
C ARG A 32 6.66 1.06 13.94
N TYR A 33 5.54 0.77 14.60
CA TYR A 33 4.28 0.48 13.92
C TYR A 33 3.86 1.64 12.99
N ILE A 34 3.94 2.88 13.47
CA ILE A 34 3.62 4.08 12.68
C ILE A 34 4.54 4.18 11.46
N LEU A 35 5.85 4.00 11.63
CA LEU A 35 6.82 4.05 10.53
C LEU A 35 6.58 2.96 9.47
N ASP A 36 6.36 1.72 9.91
CA ASP A 36 6.11 0.59 9.00
C ASP A 36 4.77 0.78 8.26
N THR A 37 3.75 1.35 8.92
CA THR A 37 2.45 1.68 8.31
C THR A 37 2.58 2.82 7.30
N LYS A 38 3.34 3.88 7.62
CA LYS A 38 3.62 4.99 6.69
C LYS A 38 4.31 4.47 5.43
N LYS A 39 5.30 3.60 5.58
CA LYS A 39 6.01 3.00 4.45
C LYS A 39 5.08 2.19 3.55
N MET A 40 4.19 1.38 4.12
CA MET A 40 3.16 0.65 3.37
C MET A 40 2.29 1.62 2.54
N LEU A 41 1.85 2.73 3.14
CA LEU A 41 1.01 3.72 2.45
C LEU A 41 1.77 4.45 1.34
N ASP A 42 3.08 4.73 1.50
CA ASP A 42 3.90 5.30 0.43
C ASP A 42 3.97 4.36 -0.79
N GLU A 43 4.19 3.07 -0.55
CA GLU A 43 4.25 2.06 -1.62
C GLU A 43 2.92 1.95 -2.38
N ILE A 44 1.80 2.07 -1.67
CA ILE A 44 0.47 2.12 -2.28
C ILE A 44 0.30 3.40 -3.11
N GLY A 45 0.73 4.54 -2.58
CA GLY A 45 0.66 5.82 -3.28
C GLY A 45 1.44 5.79 -4.60
N ILE A 46 2.64 5.21 -4.59
CA ILE A 46 3.45 5.01 -5.81
C ILE A 46 2.68 4.16 -6.84
N ALA A 47 2.13 3.02 -6.43
CA ALA A 47 1.40 2.13 -7.33
C ALA A 47 0.16 2.80 -7.96
N ILE A 48 -0.57 3.61 -7.18
CA ILE A 48 -1.72 4.38 -7.70
C ILE A 48 -1.28 5.39 -8.75
N VAL A 49 -0.21 6.14 -8.47
CA VAL A 49 0.31 7.17 -9.39
C VAL A 49 0.85 6.54 -10.67
N GLU A 50 1.60 5.43 -10.58
CA GLU A 50 2.09 4.69 -11.74
C GLU A 50 0.95 4.26 -12.66
N GLU A 51 -0.14 3.72 -12.12
CA GLU A 51 -1.28 3.30 -12.93
C GLU A 51 -2.02 4.49 -13.54
N ALA A 52 -2.22 5.56 -12.78
CA ALA A 52 -2.81 6.79 -13.29
C ALA A 52 -1.99 7.34 -14.49
N LEU A 53 -0.66 7.31 -14.39
CA LEU A 53 0.22 7.74 -15.47
C LEU A 53 0.13 6.84 -16.72
N LYS A 54 -0.01 5.52 -16.56
CA LYS A 54 -0.25 4.62 -17.70
C LYS A 54 -1.56 4.92 -18.41
N ILE A 55 -2.63 5.14 -17.65
CA ILE A 55 -3.94 5.51 -18.22
C ILE A 55 -3.82 6.83 -19.00
N CYS A 56 -3.13 7.84 -18.44
CA CYS A 56 -2.90 9.09 -19.15
C CYS A 56 -2.07 8.91 -20.44
N ASP A 57 -1.04 8.05 -20.41
CA ASP A 57 -0.21 7.75 -21.58
C ASP A 57 -0.98 7.02 -22.68
N GLU A 58 -1.86 6.07 -22.31
CA GLU A 58 -2.77 5.40 -23.24
C GLU A 58 -3.73 6.38 -23.91
N ILE A 59 -4.34 7.30 -23.15
CA ILE A 59 -5.25 8.33 -23.66
C ILE A 59 -4.57 9.28 -24.67
N ILE A 60 -3.30 9.61 -24.46
CA ILE A 60 -2.55 10.51 -25.35
C ILE A 60 -2.11 9.81 -26.64
N LYS A 61 -1.91 8.49 -26.59
CA LYS A 61 -1.47 7.68 -27.74
C LYS A 61 -2.62 7.27 -28.67
N GLU A 62 -3.86 7.32 -28.19
CA GLU A 62 -5.09 7.24 -29.00
C GLU A 62 -5.38 8.56 -29.74
#